data_AF-A0AAE3H3K4-F1
#
_entry.id   AF-A0AAE3H3K4-F1
#
_cell.length_a   1.000
_cell.length_b   1.000
_cell.length_c   1.000
_cell.angle_alpha   90.00
_cell.angle_beta   90.00
_cell.angle_gamma   90.00
#
_symmetry.space_group_name_H-M   'P 1'
#
loop_
_entity.id
_entity.type
_entity.pdbx_description
1 polymer ?
#
loop_
_entity_poly.entity_id
_entity_poly.type
_entity_poly.pdbx_seq_one_letter_code
_entity_poly.pdbx_strand_id
1 'polypeptide(L)'
;MIPKKIRIIASEVFKNQADMAKKLEVGGSRISEAINGKTKYLNGEVIEKLIMIYKIDPVWLFTDDDEPLRYRNDENQKPEPKYYEAVEKINTLQEELIKYQKKDIENLKNAPVLPNNT
;
A
#
# COMPACT_ATOMS: atom_id res chain seq x y z
N MET A 1 -7.79 -10.79 11.85
CA MET A 1 -7.72 -11.50 10.54
C MET A 1 -8.44 -10.77 9.41
N ILE A 2 -7.73 -10.55 8.31
CA ILE A 2 -8.12 -9.75 7.12
C ILE A 2 -9.52 -10.01 6.54
N PRO A 3 -10.03 -11.25 6.43
CA PRO A 3 -11.38 -11.49 5.89
C PRO A 3 -12.49 -10.75 6.66
N LYS A 4 -12.34 -10.62 7.99
CA LYS A 4 -13.25 -9.86 8.84
C LYS A 4 -13.16 -8.36 8.53
N LYS A 5 -11.95 -7.82 8.33
CA LYS A 5 -11.71 -6.41 7.99
C LYS A 5 -12.25 -6.06 6.61
N ILE A 6 -12.12 -6.94 5.61
CA ILE A 6 -12.75 -6.75 4.29
C ILE A 6 -14.27 -6.72 4.41
N ARG A 7 -14.86 -7.55 5.27
CA ARG A 7 -16.31 -7.53 5.53
C ARG A 7 -16.76 -6.21 6.15
N ILE A 8 -16.02 -5.69 7.13
CA ILE A 8 -16.27 -4.39 7.77
C ILE A 8 -16.22 -3.28 6.72
N ILE A 9 -15.17 -3.25 5.88
CA ILE A 9 -15.06 -2.27 4.79
C ILE A 9 -16.27 -2.36 3.86
N ALA A 10 -16.67 -3.57 3.45
CA ALA A 10 -17.80 -3.78 2.55
C ALA A 10 -19.15 -3.29 3.12
N SER A 11 -19.30 -3.21 4.45
CA SER A 11 -20.53 -2.76 5.11
C SER A 11 -20.51 -1.32 5.60
N GLU A 12 -19.35 -0.79 5.97
CA GLU A 12 -19.23 0.56 6.55
C GLU A 12 -18.81 1.62 5.53
N VAL A 13 -18.02 1.24 4.52
CA VAL A 13 -17.52 2.15 3.49
C VAL A 13 -18.37 2.06 2.21
N PHE A 14 -18.89 0.86 1.94
CA PHE A 14 -19.69 0.55 0.76
C PHE A 14 -21.10 0.13 1.16
N LYS A 15 -22.03 0.13 0.20
CA LYS A 15 -23.40 -0.31 0.46
C LYS A 15 -23.50 -1.81 0.70
N ASN A 16 -22.65 -2.59 0.02
CA ASN A 16 -22.56 -4.04 0.10
C ASN A 16 -21.34 -4.53 -0.74
N GLN A 17 -21.14 -5.84 -0.78
CA GLN A 17 -20.05 -6.47 -1.56
C GLN A 17 -20.11 -6.15 -3.07
N ALA A 18 -21.30 -6.05 -3.65
CA ALA A 18 -21.46 -5.76 -5.08
C ALA A 18 -21.12 -4.30 -5.40
N ASP A 19 -21.52 -3.38 -4.52
CA ASP A 19 -21.14 -1.96 -4.60
C ASP A 19 -19.63 -1.78 -4.43
N MET A 20 -19.03 -2.48 -3.46
CA MET A 20 -17.57 -2.53 -3.27
C MET A 20 -16.85 -3.02 -4.54
N ALA A 21 -17.29 -4.14 -5.11
CA ALA A 21 -16.73 -4.69 -6.34
C ALA A 21 -16.81 -3.68 -7.50
N LYS A 22 -17.97 -3.04 -7.68
CA LYS A 22 -18.19 -2.02 -8.71
C LYS A 22 -17.29 -0.80 -8.51
N LYS A 23 -17.21 -0.29 -7.28
CA LYS A 23 -16.46 0.93 -6.93
C LYS A 23 -14.95 0.74 -6.93
N LEU A 24 -14.49 -0.49 -6.70
CA LEU A 24 -13.08 -0.88 -6.77
C LEU A 24 -12.68 -1.45 -8.13
N GLU A 25 -13.65 -1.55 -9.06
CA GLU A 25 -13.47 -2.05 -10.43
C GLU A 25 -12.89 -3.47 -10.48
N VAL A 26 -13.38 -4.34 -9.59
CA VAL A 26 -12.98 -5.75 -9.53
C VAL A 26 -14.16 -6.70 -9.64
N GLY A 27 -13.89 -7.92 -10.09
CA GLY A 27 -14.91 -8.96 -10.14
C GLY A 27 -15.46 -9.28 -8.75
N GLY A 28 -16.79 -9.41 -8.63
CA GLY A 28 -17.46 -9.72 -7.37
C GLY A 28 -16.99 -11.03 -6.73
N SER A 29 -16.56 -12.00 -7.53
CA SER A 29 -15.94 -13.24 -7.05
C SER A 29 -14.70 -12.98 -6.20
N ARG A 30 -13.86 -12.00 -6.56
CA ARG A 30 -12.65 -11.65 -5.80
C ARG A 30 -12.96 -11.09 -4.42
N ILE A 31 -14.01 -10.26 -4.32
CA ILE A 31 -14.47 -9.73 -3.02
C ILE A 31 -15.01 -10.88 -2.16
N SER A 32 -15.80 -11.77 -2.75
CA SER A 32 -16.32 -12.95 -2.05
C SER A 32 -15.21 -13.88 -1.58
N GLU A 33 -14.20 -14.16 -2.40
CA GLU A 33 -13.05 -14.97 -2.03
C GLU A 33 -12.26 -14.36 -0.86
N ALA A 34 -12.03 -13.04 -0.88
CA ALA A 34 -11.35 -12.33 0.20
C ALA A 34 -12.13 -12.39 1.52
N ILE A 35 -13.46 -12.19 1.49
CA ILE A 35 -14.33 -12.25 2.68
C ILE A 35 -14.43 -13.68 3.25
N ASN A 36 -14.33 -14.68 2.38
CA ASN A 36 -14.36 -16.09 2.78
C ASN A 36 -12.96 -16.63 3.13
N GLY A 37 -11.91 -15.80 3.07
CA GLY A 37 -10.53 -16.21 3.37
C GLY A 37 -9.94 -17.21 2.37
N LYS A 38 -10.54 -17.34 1.18
CA LYS A 38 -10.00 -18.18 0.09
C LYS A 38 -8.76 -17.55 -0.53
N THR A 39 -8.63 -16.24 -0.44
CA THR A 39 -7.39 -15.51 -0.73
C THR A 39 -6.91 -14.81 0.53
N LYS A 40 -5.58 -14.70 0.68
CA LYS A 40 -5.00 -13.95 1.81
C LYS A 40 -5.22 -12.45 1.69
N TYR A 41 -5.32 -11.92 0.46
CA TYR A 41 -5.41 -10.48 0.19
C TYR A 41 -6.19 -10.18 -1.09
N LEU A 42 -6.74 -8.96 -1.17
CA LEU A 42 -7.13 -8.34 -2.44
C LEU A 42 -5.87 -8.00 -3.25
N ASN A 43 -5.98 -7.78 -4.56
CA ASN A 43 -4.81 -7.41 -5.36
C ASN A 43 -4.23 -6.04 -4.92
N GLY A 44 -2.98 -5.77 -5.29
CA GLY A 44 -2.29 -4.52 -4.90
C GLY A 44 -3.03 -3.26 -5.32
N GLU A 45 -3.62 -3.24 -6.52
CA GLU A 45 -4.39 -2.09 -7.02
C GLU A 45 -5.64 -1.77 -6.17
N VAL A 46 -6.35 -2.80 -5.72
CA VAL A 46 -7.50 -2.63 -4.83
C VAL A 46 -7.06 -2.14 -3.45
N ILE A 47 -5.98 -2.69 -2.92
CA ILE A 47 -5.39 -2.24 -1.65
C ILE A 47 -5.00 -0.77 -1.77
N GLU A 48 -4.37 -0.37 -2.87
CA GLU A 48 -4.01 1.01 -3.14
C GLU A 48 -5.25 1.91 -3.19
N LYS A 49 -6.31 1.52 -3.92
CA LYS A 49 -7.57 2.28 -3.95
C LYS A 49 -8.16 2.43 -2.54
N LEU A 50 -8.18 1.37 -1.74
CA LEU A 50 -8.68 1.42 -0.36
C LEU A 50 -7.89 2.40 0.51
N ILE A 51 -6.56 2.39 0.44
CA ILE A 51 -5.70 3.27 1.26
C ILE A 51 -5.71 4.71 0.73
N MET A 52 -5.62 4.90 -0.58
CA MET A 52 -5.37 6.20 -1.19
C MET A 52 -6.66 6.97 -1.48
N ILE A 53 -7.72 6.29 -1.91
CA ILE A 53 -9.01 6.91 -2.26
C ILE A 53 -9.95 6.88 -1.07
N TYR A 54 -10.16 5.70 -0.48
CA TYR A 54 -11.10 5.51 0.64
C TYR A 54 -10.47 5.80 2.00
N LYS A 55 -9.19 6.19 2.02
CA LYS A 55 -8.44 6.59 3.21
C LYS A 55 -8.50 5.54 4.32
N ILE A 56 -8.56 4.25 3.99
CA ILE A 56 -8.48 3.19 5.01
C ILE A 56 -7.08 3.18 5.59
N ASP A 57 -6.98 3.12 6.92
CA ASP A 57 -5.69 3.03 7.61
C ASP A 57 -5.01 1.69 7.25
N PRO A 58 -3.82 1.71 6.63
CA PRO A 58 -3.10 0.49 6.28
C PRO A 58 -2.65 -0.31 7.51
N VAL A 59 -2.31 0.36 8.63
CA VAL A 59 -1.94 -0.33 9.87
C VAL A 59 -3.12 -1.16 10.34
N TRP A 60 -4.29 -0.52 10.46
CA TRP A 60 -5.51 -1.24 10.80
C TRP A 60 -5.82 -2.34 9.79
N LEU A 61 -5.67 -2.13 8.48
CA LEU A 61 -6.00 -3.15 7.48
C LEU A 61 -5.18 -4.44 7.64
N PHE A 62 -3.91 -4.33 8.04
CA PHE A 62 -2.96 -5.44 8.08
C PHE A 62 -2.67 -5.99 9.49
N THR A 63 -3.12 -5.34 10.57
CA THR A 63 -3.02 -5.90 11.92
C THR A 63 -4.11 -6.94 12.17
N ASP A 64 -3.89 -7.83 13.14
CA ASP A 64 -4.90 -8.82 13.54
C ASP A 64 -5.90 -8.32 14.60
N ASP A 65 -5.77 -7.07 15.02
CA ASP A 65 -6.58 -6.48 16.08
C ASP A 65 -8.05 -6.31 15.65
N ASP A 66 -8.94 -6.50 16.62
CA ASP A 66 -10.41 -6.40 16.47
C ASP A 66 -10.94 -4.97 16.68
N GLU A 67 -10.07 -3.99 16.53
CA GLU A 67 -10.42 -2.57 16.65
C GLU A 67 -11.41 -2.12 15.57
N PRO A 68 -12.23 -1.07 15.84
CA PRO A 68 -13.14 -0.50 14.86
C PRO A 68 -12.38 0.03 13.63
N LEU A 69 -13.09 0.18 12.51
CA LEU A 69 -12.53 0.70 11.26
C LEU A 69 -11.81 2.04 11.50
N ARG A 70 -10.56 2.13 11.03
CA ARG A 70 -9.74 3.35 11.11
C ARG A 70 -9.52 3.97 9.74
N TYR A 71 -9.53 5.31 9.72
CA TYR A 71 -9.25 6.09 8.54
C TYR A 71 -7.94 6.87 8.71
N ARG A 72 -7.22 7.03 7.61
CA ARG A 72 -6.03 7.85 7.51
C ARG A 72 -6.42 9.33 7.63
N ASN A 73 -5.70 10.05 8.49
CA ASN A 73 -5.85 11.49 8.73
C ASN A 73 -7.24 11.93 9.21
N ASP A 74 -7.98 11.06 9.92
CA ASP A 74 -9.15 11.51 10.66
C ASP A 74 -8.65 12.43 11.79
N GLU A 75 -9.02 13.71 11.78
CA GLU A 75 -8.59 14.69 12.80
C GLU A 75 -9.01 14.28 14.22
N ASN A 76 -9.97 13.35 14.35
CA ASN A 76 -10.39 12.76 15.61
C ASN A 76 -9.57 11.52 16.05
N GLN A 77 -8.74 10.97 15.16
CA GLN A 77 -7.82 9.85 15.45
C GLN A 77 -6.39 10.37 15.32
N LYS A 78 -5.79 10.75 16.46
CA LYS A 78 -4.38 11.17 16.50
C LYS A 78 -3.52 10.13 15.75
N PRO A 79 -2.70 10.54 14.76
CA PRO A 79 -1.88 9.60 14.02
C PRO A 79 -0.90 8.92 14.97
N GLU A 80 -0.86 7.59 14.99
CA GLU A 80 0.19 6.89 15.73
C GLU A 80 1.54 7.13 15.03
N PRO A 81 2.60 7.48 15.79
CA PRO A 81 3.90 7.91 15.24
C PRO A 81 4.57 6.91 14.27
N LYS A 82 4.31 5.61 14.45
CA LYS A 82 5.04 4.53 13.77
C LYS A 82 4.82 4.50 12.26
N TYR A 83 3.66 4.94 11.77
CA TYR A 83 3.38 4.95 10.33
C TYR A 83 4.17 6.04 9.62
N TYR A 84 4.29 7.23 10.23
CA TYR A 84 5.08 8.32 9.67
C TYR A 84 6.58 8.01 9.72
N GLU A 85 7.08 7.40 10.80
CA GLU A 85 8.48 6.96 10.86
C GLU A 85 8.82 5.92 9.78
N ALA A 86 7.91 4.99 9.47
CA ALA A 86 8.12 4.00 8.42
C ALA A 86 8.11 4.64 7.02
N VAL A 87 7.21 5.60 6.77
CA VAL A 87 7.12 6.32 5.49
C VAL A 87 8.30 7.26 5.28
N GLU A 88 8.75 7.99 6.32
CA GLU A 88 9.96 8.80 6.25
C GLU A 88 11.18 7.93 5.93
N LYS A 89 11.32 6.79 6.60
CA LYS A 89 12.44 5.87 6.37
C LYS A 89 12.45 5.32 4.92
N ILE A 90 11.28 5.08 4.33
CA ILE A 90 11.17 4.68 2.92
C ILE A 90 11.56 5.82 1.98
N ASN A 91 11.12 7.06 2.25
CA ASN A 91 11.49 8.22 1.44
C ASN A 91 13.01 8.50 1.51
N THR A 92 13.61 8.44 2.70
CA THR A 92 15.07 8.64 2.87
C THR A 92 15.87 7.59 2.09
N LEU A 93 15.45 6.32 2.13
CA LEU A 93 16.11 5.24 1.38
C LEU A 93 15.98 5.43 -0.14
N GLN A 94 14.87 5.98 -0.63
CA GLN A 94 14.71 6.31 -2.05
C GLN A 94 15.60 7.47 -2.49
N GLU A 95 15.75 8.51 -1.67
CA GLU A 95 16.66 9.62 -1.95
C GLU A 95 18.13 9.18 -1.99
N GLU A 96 18.54 8.32 -1.06
CA GLU A 96 19.88 7.74 -1.05
C GLU A 96 20.13 6.85 -2.28
N LEU A 97 19.14 6.05 -2.70
CA LEU A 97 19.23 5.23 -3.92
C LEU A 97 19.44 6.11 -5.16
N ILE A 98 18.66 7.19 -5.30
CA ILE A 98 18.80 8.15 -6.40
C ILE A 98 20.19 8.79 -6.41
N LYS A 99 20.73 9.11 -5.24
CA LYS A 99 22.06 9.71 -5.10
C LYS A 99 23.16 8.72 -5.50
N TYR A 100 23.05 7.46 -5.12
CA TYR A 100 23.96 6.40 -5.56
C TYR A 100 23.91 6.20 -7.07
N GLN A 101 22.72 6.12 -7.67
CA GLN A 101 22.55 5.98 -9.11
C GLN A 101 23.19 7.13 -9.89
N LYS A 102 23.04 8.38 -9.43
CA LYS A 102 23.70 9.54 -10.05
C LYS A 102 25.22 9.45 -9.98
N LYS A 103 25.76 9.03 -8.83
CA LYS A 103 27.20 8.89 -8.62
C LYS A 103 27.79 7.78 -9.51
N ASP A 104 27.05 6.69 -9.68
CA ASP A 104 27.46 5.58 -10.56
C ASP A 104 27.47 6.01 -12.03
N ILE A 105 26.47 6.79 -12.46
CA ILE A 105 26.43 7.38 -13.81
C ILE A 105 27.61 8.35 -14.04
N GLU A 106 27.98 9.16 -13.04
CA GLU A 106 29.16 10.03 -13.14
C GLU A 106 30.47 9.23 -13.19
N ASN A 107 30.60 8.18 -12.39
CA ASN A 107 31.77 7.31 -12.41
C ASN A 107 31.91 6.59 -13.76
N LEU A 108 30.80 6.17 -14.38
CA LEU A 108 30.78 5.57 -15.71
C LEU A 108 31.12 6.58 -16.81
N LYS A 109 30.77 7.86 -16.65
CA LYS A 109 31.17 8.93 -17.59
C LYS A 109 32.65 9.30 -17.49
N ASN A 110 33.23 9.15 -16.30
CA ASN A 110 34.64 9.45 -16.04
C ASN A 110 35.53 8.19 -16.08
N ALA A 111 34.97 7.02 -16.44
CA ALA A 111 35.73 5.80 -16.57
C ALA A 111 36.73 5.92 -17.73
N PRO A 112 38.03 5.63 -17.52
CA PRO A 112 39.02 5.71 -18.57
C PRO A 112 38.69 4.70 -19.69
N VAL A 113 38.65 5.18 -20.93
CA VAL A 113 38.50 4.32 -22.11
C VAL A 113 39.74 3.43 -22.20
N LEU A 114 39.57 2.12 -22.05
CA LEU A 114 40.67 1.17 -22.25
C LEU A 114 41.19 1.29 -23.69
N PRO A 115 42.50 1.38 -23.92
CA PRO A 115 43.04 1.44 -25.26
C PRO A 115 42.72 0.14 -25.99
N ASN A 116 42.12 0.26 -27.18
CA ASN A 116 41.96 -0.85 -28.10
C ASN A 116 43.35 -1.27 -28.59
N ASN A 117 43.86 -2.40 -28.10
CA ASN A 117 45.05 -3.02 -28.66
C ASN A 117 44.65 -3.69 -30.00
N THR A 118 44.98 -3.03 -31.11
CA THR A 118 45.07 -3.64 -32.45
C THR A 118 46.39 -3.25 -33.08
#